data_AF-A0A660ZV66-F1
#
_entry.id   AF-A0A660ZV66-F1
#
_cell.length_a   1.000
_cell.length_b   1.000
_cell.length_c   1.000
_cell.angle_alpha   90.00
_cell.angle_beta   90.00
_cell.angle_gamma   90.00
#
_symmetry.space_group_name_H-M   'P 1'
#
loop_
_entity.id
_entity.type
_entity.pdbx_description
1 polymer ?
#
loop_
_entity_poly.entity_id
_entity_poly.type
_entity_poly.pdbx_seq_one_letter_code
_entity_poly.pdbx_strand_id
1 'polypeptide(L)'
;MVWNARWPSFRSLLKFVLLGGLVAIGVGVATYNLRLTSQIEKQAESTTALVAEIAGPVLFAESPDPLSLARLRQVIDELDFPFVFTDRNQRPIIWNAEQVGVAIPGSYEEVLLAPLGDGAPDWILELQLRIESFDAANDP
;
A
#
# COMPACT_ATOMS: atom_id res chain seq x y z
N MET A 1 29.18 -11.82 58.37
CA MET A 1 29.04 -11.20 57.03
C MET A 1 27.83 -10.30 57.05
N VAL A 2 28.01 -8.98 57.16
CA VAL A 2 26.90 -8.02 57.14
C VAL A 2 26.83 -7.43 55.74
N TRP A 3 25.77 -7.78 55.01
CA TRP A 3 25.48 -7.26 53.68
C TRP A 3 24.98 -5.82 53.82
N ASN A 4 25.88 -4.85 53.69
CA ASN A 4 25.50 -3.44 53.62
C ASN A 4 24.88 -3.15 52.26
N ALA A 5 23.56 -3.26 52.16
CA ALA A 5 22.79 -2.71 51.05
C ALA A 5 22.91 -1.18 51.10
N ARG A 6 23.90 -0.63 50.38
CA ARG A 6 24.13 0.82 50.28
C ARG A 6 22.98 1.39 49.44
N TRP A 7 22.02 2.05 50.09
CA TRP A 7 20.89 2.67 49.42
C TRP A 7 21.41 3.62 48.32
N PRO A 8 20.86 3.54 47.09
CA PRO A 8 21.30 4.42 46.02
C PRO A 8 21.04 5.87 46.42
N SER A 9 22.04 6.74 46.23
CA SER A 9 21.87 8.18 46.47
C SER A 9 20.66 8.70 45.68
N PHE A 10 19.96 9.70 46.21
CA PHE A 10 18.76 10.30 45.58
C PHE A 10 19.00 10.66 44.10
N ARG A 11 20.21 11.11 43.74
CA ARG A 11 20.63 11.37 42.36
C ARG A 11 20.64 10.14 41.47
N SER A 12 21.04 8.98 41.98
CA SER A 12 21.02 7.72 41.24
C SER A 12 19.60 7.23 41.02
N LEU A 13 18.74 7.36 42.03
CA LEU A 13 17.31 7.00 41.91
C LEU A 13 16.63 7.84 40.83
N LEU A 14 16.88 9.16 40.82
CA LEU A 14 16.33 10.08 39.83
C LEU A 14 16.76 9.73 38.40
N LYS A 15 18.02 9.33 38.21
CA LYS A 15 18.53 8.87 36.89
C LYS A 15 17.79 7.63 36.40
N PHE A 16 17.58 6.64 37.27
CA PHE A 16 16.83 5.43 36.90
C PHE A 16 15.37 5.73 36.56
N VAL A 17 14.72 6.62 37.31
CA VAL A 17 13.34 7.04 37.03
C VAL A 17 13.26 7.77 35.69
N LEU A 18 14.17 8.70 35.40
CA LEU A 18 14.22 9.41 34.13
C LEU A 18 14.50 8.47 32.94
N LEU A 19 15.43 7.54 33.11
CA LEU A 19 15.78 6.58 32.07
C LEU A 19 14.64 5.60 31.83
N GLY A 20 13.98 5.14 32.89
CA GLY A 20 12.77 4.32 32.80
C GLY A 20 11.62 5.06 32.12
N GLY A 21 11.42 6.34 32.43
CA GLY A 21 10.44 7.19 31.75
C GLY A 21 10.73 7.35 30.26
N LEU A 22 12.01 7.57 29.89
CA LEU A 22 12.42 7.66 28.50
C LEU A 22 12.18 6.35 27.74
N VAL A 23 12.53 5.21 28.34
CA VAL A 23 12.26 3.89 27.76
C VAL A 23 10.76 3.64 27.62
N ALA A 24 9.96 3.96 28.63
CA ALA A 24 8.51 3.78 28.59
C ALA A 24 7.86 4.63 27.48
N ILE A 25 8.32 5.87 27.29
CA ILE A 25 7.86 6.73 26.20
C ILE A 25 8.26 6.13 24.85
N GLY A 26 9.51 5.70 24.68
CA GLY A 26 9.99 5.09 23.44
C GLY A 26 9.20 3.84 23.05
N VAL A 27 8.96 2.94 24.02
CA VAL A 27 8.14 1.73 23.80
C VAL A 27 6.69 2.10 23.49
N GLY A 28 6.13 3.10 24.17
CA GLY A 28 4.77 3.58 23.92
C GLY A 28 4.59 4.10 22.50
N VAL A 29 5.51 4.95 22.04
CA VAL A 29 5.50 5.50 20.67
C VAL A 29 5.70 4.40 19.64
N ALA A 30 6.65 3.49 19.84
CA ALA A 30 6.87 2.37 18.93
C ALA A 30 5.64 1.47 18.80
N THR A 31 5.02 1.10 19.94
CA THR A 31 3.81 0.26 19.94
C THR A 31 2.62 0.98 19.32
N TYR A 32 2.49 2.28 19.55
CA TYR A 32 1.45 3.09 18.93
C TYR A 32 1.62 3.15 17.41
N ASN A 33 2.83 3.42 16.92
CA ASN A 33 3.12 3.42 15.49
C ASN A 33 2.82 2.06 14.85
N LEU A 34 3.27 0.95 15.45
CA LEU A 34 2.98 -0.39 14.94
C LEU A 34 1.47 -0.67 14.85
N ARG A 35 0.70 -0.24 15.86
CA ARG A 35 -0.77 -0.38 15.83
C ARG A 35 -1.42 0.50 14.77
N LEU A 36 -0.91 1.70 14.56
CA LEU A 36 -1.42 2.63 13.56
C LEU A 36 -1.16 2.08 12.15
N THR A 37 0.05 1.60 11.87
CA THR A 37 0.40 0.96 10.60
C THR A 37 -0.52 -0.22 10.31
N SER A 38 -0.71 -1.13 11.29
CA SER A 38 -1.59 -2.29 11.10
C SER A 38 -3.07 -1.91 10.89
N GLN A 39 -3.54 -0.79 11.46
CA GLN A 39 -4.90 -0.31 11.19
C GLN A 39 -5.03 0.26 9.78
N ILE A 40 -4.02 1.01 9.33
CA ILE A 40 -3.98 1.58 7.98
C ILE A 40 -3.92 0.45 6.93
N GLU A 41 -3.09 -0.58 7.14
CA GLU A 41 -3.02 -1.76 6.27
C GLU A 41 -4.40 -2.43 6.13
N LYS A 42 -5.07 -2.71 7.26
CA LYS A 42 -6.40 -3.34 7.24
C LYS A 42 -7.45 -2.46 6.56
N GLN A 43 -7.34 -1.15 6.72
CA GLN A 43 -8.23 -0.21 6.05
C GLN A 43 -7.96 -0.19 4.55
N ALA A 44 -6.71 -0.16 4.13
CA ALA A 44 -6.31 -0.22 2.73
C ALA A 44 -6.75 -1.53 2.07
N GLU A 45 -6.60 -2.67 2.75
CA GLU A 45 -7.08 -3.97 2.28
C GLU A 45 -8.60 -3.97 2.10
N SER A 46 -9.34 -3.45 3.09
CA SER A 46 -10.80 -3.37 3.03
C SER A 46 -11.29 -2.45 1.91
N THR A 47 -10.64 -1.29 1.74
CA THR A 47 -10.96 -0.35 0.65
C THR A 47 -10.64 -0.95 -0.71
N THR A 48 -9.52 -1.65 -0.83
CA THR A 48 -9.14 -2.34 -2.08
C THR A 48 -10.14 -3.43 -2.43
N ALA A 49 -10.59 -4.21 -1.45
CA ALA A 49 -11.61 -5.23 -1.64
C ALA A 49 -12.94 -4.63 -2.10
N LEU A 50 -13.37 -3.51 -1.49
CA LEU A 50 -14.59 -2.80 -1.89
C LEU A 50 -14.50 -2.25 -3.32
N VAL A 51 -13.38 -1.63 -3.67
CA VAL A 51 -13.16 -1.13 -5.04
C VAL A 51 -13.12 -2.28 -6.04
N ALA A 52 -12.49 -3.40 -5.69
CA ALA A 52 -12.45 -4.58 -6.54
C ALA A 52 -13.83 -5.23 -6.75
N GLU A 53 -14.68 -5.25 -5.72
CA GLU A 53 -16.06 -5.74 -5.81
C GLU A 53 -16.94 -4.86 -6.70
N ILE A 54 -16.69 -3.54 -6.74
CA ILE A 54 -17.40 -2.60 -7.62
C ILE A 54 -16.85 -2.64 -9.04
N ALA A 55 -15.53 -2.67 -9.21
CA ALA A 55 -14.86 -2.61 -10.51
C ALA A 55 -14.93 -3.94 -11.27
N GLY A 56 -14.82 -5.07 -10.57
CA GLY A 56 -14.77 -6.42 -11.16
C GLY A 56 -15.95 -6.72 -12.10
N PRO A 57 -17.21 -6.58 -11.66
CA PRO A 57 -18.38 -6.84 -12.51
C PRO A 57 -18.42 -5.97 -13.78
N VAL A 58 -17.91 -4.73 -13.72
CA VAL A 58 -17.90 -3.81 -14.86
C VAL A 58 -16.77 -4.15 -15.83
N LEU A 59 -15.58 -4.51 -15.32
CA LEU A 59 -14.40 -4.82 -16.14
C LEU A 59 -14.47 -6.19 -16.81
N PHE A 60 -15.17 -7.16 -16.19
CA PHE A 60 -15.25 -8.54 -16.65
C PHE A 60 -16.64 -8.97 -17.15
N ALA A 61 -17.56 -8.02 -17.38
CA ALA A 61 -18.83 -8.33 -18.03
C ALA A 61 -18.60 -8.85 -19.46
N GLU A 62 -19.41 -9.82 -19.92
CA GLU A 62 -19.34 -10.35 -21.30
C GLU A 62 -19.60 -9.28 -22.37
N SER A 63 -20.29 -8.19 -22.00
CA SER A 63 -20.50 -6.99 -22.83
C SER A 63 -20.39 -5.75 -21.95
N PRO A 64 -19.18 -5.24 -21.69
CA PRO A 64 -19.01 -4.09 -20.82
C PRO A 64 -19.57 -2.86 -21.52
N ASP A 65 -20.55 -2.21 -20.89
CA ASP A 65 -21.12 -0.96 -21.39
C ASP A 65 -20.01 0.12 -21.43
N PRO A 66 -19.71 0.72 -22.59
CA PRO A 66 -18.65 1.73 -22.73
C PRO A 66 -18.83 2.91 -21.78
N LEU A 67 -20.08 3.26 -21.46
CA LEU A 67 -20.40 4.36 -20.56
C LEU A 67 -20.10 4.01 -19.10
N SER A 68 -20.30 2.76 -18.71
CA SER A 68 -19.94 2.24 -17.38
C SER A 68 -18.42 2.14 -17.20
N LEU A 69 -17.69 1.72 -18.25
CA LEU A 69 -16.21 1.76 -18.25
C LEU A 69 -15.66 3.18 -18.15
N ALA A 70 -16.25 4.14 -18.87
CA ALA A 70 -15.83 5.55 -18.80
C ALA A 70 -16.04 6.13 -17.40
N ARG A 71 -17.17 5.81 -16.73
CA ARG A 71 -17.42 6.22 -15.34
C ARG A 71 -16.43 5.59 -14.36
N LEU A 72 -16.17 4.29 -14.49
CA LEU A 72 -15.18 3.62 -13.65
C LEU A 72 -13.79 4.25 -13.81
N ARG A 73 -13.41 4.58 -15.05
CA ARG A 73 -12.15 5.26 -15.34
C ARG A 73 -12.09 6.64 -14.71
N GLN A 74 -13.16 7.42 -14.80
CA GLN A 74 -13.26 8.71 -14.11
C GLN A 74 -13.08 8.58 -12.60
N VAL A 75 -13.70 7.58 -11.97
CA VAL A 75 -13.57 7.34 -10.52
C VAL A 75 -12.14 6.95 -10.16
N ILE A 76 -11.48 6.10 -10.97
CA ILE A 76 -10.09 5.68 -10.73
C ILE A 76 -9.13 6.85 -10.92
N ASP A 77 -9.34 7.68 -11.94
CA ASP A 77 -8.49 8.85 -12.22
C ASP A 77 -8.65 9.94 -11.15
N GLU A 78 -9.77 10.00 -10.43
CA GLU A 78 -10.02 10.93 -9.31
C GLU A 78 -9.37 10.46 -7.99
N LEU A 79 -8.79 9.26 -7.93
CA LEU A 79 -8.09 8.78 -6.74
C LEU A 79 -6.75 9.52 -6.56
N ASP A 80 -6.57 10.14 -5.39
CA ASP A 80 -5.35 10.87 -4.99
C ASP A 80 -4.15 9.96 -4.64
N PHE A 81 -4.24 8.65 -4.90
CA PHE A 81 -3.21 7.67 -4.59
C PHE A 81 -2.98 6.73 -5.78
N PRO A 82 -1.76 6.18 -5.97
CA PRO A 82 -1.48 5.26 -7.05
C PRO A 82 -2.34 3.99 -6.91
N PHE A 83 -3.10 3.67 -7.95
CA PHE A 83 -4.00 2.53 -7.98
C PHE A 83 -3.78 1.72 -9.25
N VAL A 84 -3.58 0.41 -9.10
CA VAL A 84 -3.49 -0.55 -10.20
C VAL A 84 -4.43 -1.70 -9.92
N PHE A 85 -5.35 -1.96 -10.85
CA PHE A 85 -6.19 -3.14 -10.81
C PHE A 85 -5.60 -4.24 -11.68
N THR A 86 -5.36 -5.39 -11.09
CA THR A 86 -4.79 -6.55 -11.79
C THR A 86 -5.76 -7.73 -11.88
N ASP A 87 -5.62 -8.54 -12.92
CA ASP A 87 -6.29 -9.83 -13.03
C ASP A 87 -5.64 -10.90 -12.11
N ARG A 88 -6.16 -12.13 -12.16
CA ARG A 88 -5.61 -13.27 -11.39
C ARG A 88 -4.19 -13.68 -11.78
N ASN A 89 -3.73 -13.29 -12.98
CA ASN A 89 -2.40 -13.53 -13.49
C ASN A 89 -1.48 -12.31 -13.30
N GLN A 90 -1.86 -11.35 -12.45
CA GLN A 90 -1.14 -10.10 -12.21
C GLN A 90 -1.03 -9.20 -13.44
N ARG A 91 -1.90 -9.37 -14.43
CA ARG A 91 -2.00 -8.47 -15.57
C ARG A 91 -2.63 -7.16 -15.13
N PRO A 92 -1.99 -6.00 -15.32
CA PRO A 92 -2.64 -4.71 -15.11
C PRO A 92 -3.76 -4.52 -16.13
N ILE A 93 -4.97 -4.24 -15.66
CA ILE A 93 -6.16 -4.02 -16.47
C ILE A 93 -6.47 -2.52 -16.59
N ILE A 94 -6.44 -1.82 -15.45
CA ILE A 94 -6.71 -0.38 -15.36
C ILE A 94 -5.91 0.21 -14.21
N TRP A 95 -5.43 1.43 -14.38
CA TRP A 95 -4.67 2.16 -13.38
C TRP A 95 -4.85 3.67 -13.60
N ASN A 96 -4.51 4.50 -12.62
CA ASN A 96 -4.53 5.95 -12.78
C ASN A 96 -3.20 6.46 -13.33
N ALA A 97 -3.21 6.88 -14.60
CA ALA A 97 -1.99 7.25 -15.31
C ALA A 97 -1.24 8.43 -14.68
N GLU A 98 -1.96 9.38 -14.08
CA GLU A 98 -1.37 10.57 -13.46
C GLU A 98 -0.59 10.24 -12.18
N GLN A 99 -1.16 9.40 -11.30
CA GLN A 99 -0.51 9.04 -10.03
C GLN A 99 0.55 7.95 -10.21
N VAL A 100 0.30 6.96 -11.08
CA VAL A 100 1.28 5.90 -11.38
C VAL A 100 2.39 6.43 -12.29
N GLY A 101 2.08 7.41 -13.14
CA GLY A 101 3.01 8.01 -14.10
C GLY A 101 3.31 7.14 -15.32
N VAL A 102 2.45 6.15 -15.62
CA VAL A 102 2.49 5.31 -16.82
C VAL A 102 1.19 5.52 -17.61
N ALA A 103 1.30 5.88 -18.88
CA ALA A 103 0.12 6.12 -19.72
C ALA A 103 -0.66 4.82 -19.98
N ILE A 104 -1.99 4.90 -19.94
CA ILE A 104 -2.86 3.78 -20.32
C ILE A 104 -2.85 3.66 -21.85
N PRO A 105 -2.67 2.45 -22.42
CA PRO A 105 -2.77 2.20 -23.85
C PRO A 105 -4.11 2.68 -24.44
N GLY A 106 -4.11 2.95 -25.75
CA GLY A 106 -5.24 3.57 -26.43
C GLY A 106 -6.52 2.72 -26.43
N SER A 107 -6.42 1.41 -26.21
CA SER A 107 -7.57 0.50 -26.17
C SER A 107 -7.48 -0.51 -25.03
N TYR A 108 -8.65 -0.90 -24.51
CA TYR A 108 -8.77 -1.94 -23.48
C TYR A 108 -8.36 -3.34 -23.99
N GLU A 109 -8.66 -3.63 -25.25
CA GLU A 109 -8.30 -4.90 -25.89
C GLU A 109 -6.79 -5.09 -25.99
N GLU A 110 -6.04 -4.02 -26.25
CA GLU A 110 -4.58 -4.05 -26.27
C GLU A 110 -3.99 -4.44 -24.92
N VAL A 111 -4.58 -3.97 -23.82
CA VAL A 111 -4.18 -4.32 -22.44
C VAL A 111 -4.44 -5.80 -22.15
N LEU A 112 -5.59 -6.32 -22.56
CA LEU A 112 -5.97 -7.72 -22.35
C LEU A 112 -5.12 -8.70 -23.17
N LEU A 113 -4.78 -8.32 -24.40
CA LEU A 113 -4.05 -9.18 -25.35
C LEU A 113 -2.53 -9.09 -25.23
N ALA A 114 -2.00 -8.10 -24.51
CA ALA A 114 -0.56 -7.91 -24.37
C ALA A 114 0.12 -9.16 -23.76
N PRO A 115 1.27 -9.62 -24.26
CA PRO A 115 2.04 -10.68 -23.58
C PRO A 115 2.56 -10.21 -22.21
N LEU A 116 2.72 -11.14 -21.27
CA LEU A 116 3.41 -10.93 -19.98
C LEU A 116 4.81 -11.59 -20.04
N GLY A 117 5.81 -11.01 -19.37
CA GLY A 117 7.19 -11.54 -19.32
C GLY A 117 8.10 -11.05 -20.44
N ASP A 118 8.96 -11.92 -20.99
CA ASP A 118 10.04 -11.57 -21.94
C ASP A 118 9.59 -10.92 -23.26
N GLY A 119 8.27 -10.93 -23.56
CA GLY A 119 7.68 -10.28 -24.72
C GLY A 119 6.79 -9.09 -24.39
N ALA A 120 6.70 -8.69 -23.12
CA ALA A 120 5.77 -7.66 -22.66
C ALA A 120 6.09 -6.29 -23.27
N PRO A 121 5.07 -5.47 -23.59
CA PRO A 121 5.26 -4.08 -23.97
C PRO A 121 5.99 -3.28 -22.88
N ASP A 122 6.75 -2.26 -23.29
CA ASP A 122 7.53 -1.41 -22.37
C ASP A 122 6.70 -0.82 -21.23
N TRP A 123 5.43 -0.47 -21.49
CA TRP A 123 4.52 0.07 -20.48
C TRP A 123 4.13 -0.94 -19.39
N ILE A 124 4.09 -2.26 -19.70
CA ILE A 124 3.85 -3.30 -18.69
C ILE A 124 5.07 -3.41 -17.77
N LEU A 125 6.26 -3.43 -18.36
CA LEU A 125 7.51 -3.53 -17.60
C LEU A 125 7.71 -2.30 -16.72
N GLU A 126 7.46 -1.10 -17.24
CA GLU A 126 7.53 0.14 -16.46
C GLU A 126 6.53 0.12 -15.30
N LEU A 127 5.30 -0.34 -15.55
CA LEU A 127 4.27 -0.39 -14.52
C LEU A 127 4.59 -1.43 -13.43
N GLN A 128 5.10 -2.61 -13.80
CA GLN A 128 5.58 -3.61 -12.85
C GLN A 128 6.75 -3.09 -12.01
N LEU A 129 7.73 -2.44 -12.63
CA LEU A 129 8.85 -1.82 -11.92
C LEU A 129 8.38 -0.75 -10.93
N ARG A 130 7.37 0.04 -11.29
CA ARG A 130 6.81 1.05 -10.38
C ARG A 130 6.07 0.42 -9.20
N ILE A 131 5.29 -0.63 -9.43
CA ILE A 131 4.63 -1.40 -8.35
C ILE A 131 5.69 -1.96 -7.40
N GLU A 132 6.69 -2.67 -7.94
CA GLU A 132 7.77 -3.25 -7.13
C GLU A 132 8.55 -2.18 -6.35
N SER A 133 8.82 -1.03 -6.97
CA SER A 133 9.52 0.07 -6.30
C SER A 133 8.68 0.70 -5.18
N PHE A 134 7.36 0.75 -5.35
CA PHE A 134 6.45 1.27 -4.35
C PHE A 134 6.34 0.30 -3.17
N ASP A 135 6.18 -0.99 -3.45
CA ASP A 135 6.15 -2.03 -2.41
C ASP A 135 7.48 -2.04 -1.64
N ALA A 136 8.63 -2.04 -2.32
CA ALA A 136 9.94 -2.02 -1.66
C ALA A 136 10.21 -0.78 -0.80
N ALA A 137 9.57 0.36 -1.10
CA ALA A 137 9.70 1.59 -0.33
C ALA A 137 8.76 1.65 0.88
N ASN A 138 7.68 0.87 0.87
CA ASN A 138 6.60 0.96 1.87
C ASN A 138 6.39 -0.33 2.68
N ASP A 139 7.02 -1.45 2.31
CA ASP A 139 7.02 -2.70 3.09
C ASP A 139 8.04 -2.57 4.26
N PRO A 140 7.60 -2.66 5.54
CA PRO A 140 8.42 -2.36 6.72
C PRO A 140 9.47 -3.42 7.11
#